data_AF-A0A7Y4T3W1-F1
#
_entry.id   AF-A0A7Y4T3W1-F1
#
_cell.length_a   1.000
_cell.length_b   1.000
_cell.length_c   1.000
_cell.angle_alpha   90.00
_cell.angle_beta   90.00
_cell.angle_gamma   90.00
#
_symmetry.space_group_name_H-M   'P 1'
#
loop_
_entity.id
_entity.type
_entity.pdbx_description
1 polymer ?
#
loop_
_entity_poly.entity_id
_entity_poly.type
_entity_poly.pdbx_seq_one_letter_code
_entity_poly.pdbx_strand_id
1 'polypeptide(L)'
;MIERIIFLIISLLFAGNGVSQHTYGSFYTHDAFINYILSKNRIKNEVIVMVPGANLSTYLYVTTPDGRKGWADLFADKGYDVYMVNDPRYDFATGGFVKPYTVPADGKKATPGSQQGWQNDIWSRWGFGSSQGNPYPNALFPTDSFELFARNYPYLGTSNESYTDAIQAVIDSTKSDVWLLAHSAGSSRAVTAARQKKDQVKGLILIEPAGPPDTGDFPDLNGLHMLGMYGDYITSRNQTSRKLATEAAAVLFQKAGGVADVVSLPEDSLVFGNSHILMQDLNSEYVFNIIEHWLRQFSISTGLVEKKLDKKIIFNLYPNPADDVVWIDNTSMNGLEYEICTTDGRILKESLVLNQKIDLSGTPNGLLLVKFKYREQIIMKKIIKKGIGR
;
A
#
# COMPACT_ATOMS: atom_id res chain seq x y z
N MET A 1 20.21 -19.24 -12.16
CA MET A 1 19.46 -20.29 -11.44
C MET A 1 18.30 -19.57 -10.76
N ILE A 2 17.14 -19.50 -11.44
CA ILE A 2 15.95 -18.81 -10.93
C ILE A 2 15.31 -19.80 -9.95
N GLU A 3 15.52 -19.61 -8.65
CA GLU A 3 14.76 -20.34 -7.65
C GLU A 3 13.29 -19.99 -7.85
N ARG A 4 12.53 -20.93 -8.41
CA ARG A 4 11.07 -20.87 -8.48
C ARG A 4 10.56 -20.67 -7.04
N ILE A 5 10.04 -19.48 -6.76
CA ILE A 5 9.13 -19.28 -5.64
C ILE A 5 7.99 -20.26 -5.88
N ILE A 6 7.79 -21.18 -4.94
CA ILE A 6 6.66 -22.11 -4.98
C ILE A 6 5.43 -21.25 -4.75
N PHE A 7 4.77 -20.85 -5.84
CA PHE A 7 3.40 -20.37 -5.83
C PHE A 7 2.53 -21.55 -5.40
N LEU A 8 2.20 -21.61 -4.10
CA LEU A 8 1.13 -22.47 -3.64
C LEU A 8 -0.14 -21.63 -3.61
N ILE A 9 -0.82 -21.54 -4.76
CA ILE A 9 -2.20 -21.03 -4.80
C ILE A 9 -3.06 -22.15 -4.21
N ILE A 10 -3.31 -22.14 -2.90
CA ILE A 10 -4.43 -22.90 -2.35
C ILE A 10 -5.59 -21.93 -2.25
N SER A 11 -6.54 -22.08 -3.16
CA SER A 11 -7.83 -21.41 -3.04
C SER A 11 -8.55 -22.01 -1.84
N LEU A 12 -8.71 -21.22 -0.78
CA LEU A 12 -9.58 -21.57 0.34
C LEU A 12 -10.93 -20.90 0.09
N LEU A 13 -11.99 -21.71 0.01
CA LEU A 13 -13.37 -21.24 0.06
C LEU A 13 -13.65 -20.81 1.50
N PHE A 14 -13.75 -19.51 1.72
CA PHE A 14 -14.14 -18.98 3.03
C PHE A 14 -15.63 -18.63 3.04
N ALA A 15 -16.39 -19.50 3.72
CA ALA A 15 -17.68 -19.28 4.35
C ALA A 15 -18.66 -18.32 3.65
N GLY A 16 -19.07 -18.64 2.42
CA GLY A 16 -20.34 -18.19 1.89
C GLY A 16 -21.50 -18.91 2.59
N ASN A 17 -22.02 -18.35 3.69
CA ASN A 17 -23.24 -18.89 4.35
C ASN A 17 -24.52 -18.67 3.54
N GLY A 18 -24.43 -18.01 2.37
CA GLY A 18 -25.56 -17.82 1.48
C GLY A 18 -25.89 -19.11 0.75
N VAL A 19 -27.03 -19.72 1.06
CA VAL A 19 -27.57 -20.85 0.31
C VAL A 19 -28.60 -20.33 -0.67
N SER A 20 -28.34 -20.47 -1.97
CA SER A 20 -29.33 -20.18 -3.01
C SER A 20 -30.06 -21.47 -3.41
N GLN A 21 -31.37 -21.38 -3.55
CA GLN A 21 -32.22 -22.50 -3.90
C GLN A 21 -32.60 -22.42 -5.39
N HIS A 22 -32.26 -23.45 -6.15
CA HIS A 22 -32.67 -23.62 -7.55
C HIS A 22 -33.62 -24.80 -7.67
N THR A 23 -34.37 -24.87 -8.77
CA THR A 23 -35.36 -25.91 -9.08
C THR A 23 -34.84 -27.35 -8.92
N TYR A 24 -33.52 -27.56 -8.96
CA TYR A 24 -32.87 -28.87 -8.91
C TYR A 24 -31.91 -29.07 -7.72
N GLY A 25 -31.82 -28.11 -6.79
CA GLY A 25 -30.94 -28.24 -5.62
C GLY A 25 -30.52 -26.90 -5.01
N SER A 26 -29.80 -26.98 -3.90
CA SER A 26 -29.23 -25.83 -3.19
C SER A 26 -27.72 -25.76 -3.39
N PHE A 27 -27.14 -24.56 -3.46
CA PHE A 27 -25.70 -24.36 -3.58
C PHE A 27 -25.21 -23.18 -2.74
N TYR A 28 -23.94 -23.23 -2.34
CA TYR A 28 -23.26 -22.16 -1.62
C TYR A 28 -22.96 -20.98 -2.56
N THR A 29 -23.10 -19.77 -2.02
CA THR A 29 -22.88 -18.51 -2.71
C THR A 29 -22.16 -17.55 -1.78
N HIS A 30 -21.45 -16.58 -2.37
CA HIS A 30 -20.66 -15.58 -1.67
C HIS A 30 -19.33 -16.08 -1.08
N ASP A 31 -18.79 -17.18 -1.59
CA ASP A 31 -17.40 -17.56 -1.32
C ASP A 31 -16.44 -16.60 -2.04
N ALA A 32 -15.39 -16.14 -1.36
CA ALA A 32 -14.29 -15.40 -1.96
C ALA A 32 -13.16 -16.32 -2.37
N PHE A 33 -12.55 -16.03 -3.52
CA PHE A 33 -11.27 -16.58 -3.93
C PHE A 33 -10.13 -15.79 -3.28
N ILE A 34 -9.31 -16.48 -2.49
CA ILE A 34 -8.17 -15.88 -1.79
C ILE A 34 -6.87 -16.32 -2.45
N ASN A 35 -6.08 -15.34 -2.90
CA ASN A 35 -4.68 -15.57 -3.28
C ASN A 35 -3.79 -15.31 -2.06
N TYR A 36 -2.78 -16.13 -1.83
CA TYR A 36 -1.83 -15.85 -0.76
C TYR A 36 -0.39 -16.21 -1.14
N ILE A 37 0.56 -15.58 -0.46
CA ILE A 37 1.99 -15.85 -0.55
C ILE A 37 2.51 -16.03 0.87
N LEU A 38 3.01 -17.22 1.17
CA LEU A 38 3.64 -17.49 2.46
C LEU A 38 5.15 -17.22 2.35
N SER A 39 5.67 -16.34 3.20
CA SER A 39 7.09 -16.02 3.14
C SER A 39 7.94 -17.20 3.58
N LYS A 40 9.11 -17.37 2.94
CA LYS A 40 10.12 -18.35 3.36
C LYS A 40 10.83 -17.89 4.64
N ASN A 41 11.01 -16.58 4.83
CA ASN A 41 11.73 -15.99 5.96
C ASN A 41 10.75 -15.20 6.83
N ARG A 42 9.79 -15.92 7.44
CA ARG A 42 8.65 -15.28 8.10
C ARG A 42 9.08 -14.38 9.26
N ILE A 43 8.63 -13.13 9.23
CA ILE A 43 8.47 -12.34 10.44
C ILE A 43 7.36 -13.02 11.24
N LYS A 44 7.70 -13.48 12.44
CA LYS A 44 6.76 -14.28 13.24
C LYS A 44 5.52 -13.45 13.56
N ASN A 45 4.35 -14.01 13.25
CA ASN A 45 3.02 -13.49 13.59
C ASN A 45 2.62 -12.17 12.92
N GLU A 46 3.19 -11.78 11.76
CA GLU A 46 2.71 -10.60 11.01
C GLU A 46 2.21 -10.97 9.61
N VAL A 47 0.96 -10.59 9.33
CA VAL A 47 0.27 -10.87 8.07
C VAL A 47 -0.22 -9.56 7.45
N ILE A 48 -0.06 -9.43 6.13
CA ILE A 48 -0.71 -8.37 5.34
C ILE A 48 -1.93 -8.96 4.62
N VAL A 49 -3.11 -8.41 4.89
CA VAL A 49 -4.33 -8.70 4.11
C VAL A 49 -4.62 -7.53 3.19
N MET A 50 -4.59 -7.77 1.88
CA MET A 50 -4.74 -6.77 0.84
C MET A 50 -6.15 -6.76 0.25
N VAL A 51 -6.76 -5.58 0.25
CA VAL A 51 -8.18 -5.37 -0.08
C VAL A 51 -8.30 -4.36 -1.24
N PRO A 52 -8.52 -4.82 -2.48
CA PRO A 52 -8.76 -3.96 -3.63
C PRO A 52 -10.00 -3.07 -3.50
N GLY A 53 -9.99 -1.96 -4.24
CA GLY A 53 -11.10 -1.01 -4.36
C GLY A 53 -12.25 -1.49 -5.26
N ALA A 54 -13.24 -0.62 -5.43
CA ALA A 54 -14.38 -0.91 -6.30
C ALA A 54 -13.93 -1.08 -7.75
N ASN A 55 -14.45 -2.13 -8.38
CA ASN A 55 -14.16 -2.50 -9.76
C ASN A 55 -12.67 -2.77 -10.03
N LEU A 56 -11.96 -3.29 -9.02
CA LEU A 56 -10.58 -3.75 -9.10
C LEU A 56 -10.48 -5.11 -8.39
N SER A 57 -9.60 -5.98 -8.88
CA SER A 57 -9.33 -7.29 -8.28
C SER A 57 -7.96 -7.31 -7.61
N THR A 58 -7.61 -8.44 -7.02
CA THR A 58 -6.28 -8.69 -6.43
C THR A 58 -5.12 -8.60 -7.43
N TYR A 59 -5.41 -8.53 -8.73
CA TYR A 59 -4.42 -8.15 -9.76
C TYR A 59 -3.70 -6.83 -9.44
N LEU A 60 -4.34 -5.95 -8.67
CA LEU A 60 -3.77 -4.70 -8.22
C LEU A 60 -2.41 -4.86 -7.51
N TYR A 61 -2.21 -5.97 -6.80
CA TYR A 61 -1.07 -6.17 -5.90
C TYR A 61 -0.03 -7.18 -6.40
N VAL A 62 -0.31 -7.86 -7.51
CA VAL A 62 0.65 -8.79 -8.13
C VAL A 62 1.50 -8.05 -9.18
N THR A 63 2.20 -8.77 -10.05
CA THR A 63 3.00 -8.21 -11.15
C THR A 63 2.28 -7.06 -11.85
N THR A 64 2.96 -5.92 -11.95
CA THR A 64 2.40 -4.70 -12.55
C THR A 64 2.10 -4.91 -14.05
N PRO A 65 1.25 -4.08 -14.67
CA PRO A 65 0.93 -4.21 -16.09
C PRO A 65 2.17 -4.16 -17.01
N ASP A 66 3.22 -3.46 -16.61
CA ASP A 66 4.50 -3.37 -17.33
C ASP A 66 5.54 -4.43 -16.91
N GLY A 67 5.13 -5.43 -16.12
CA GLY A 67 5.95 -6.61 -15.79
C GLY A 67 6.88 -6.47 -14.59
N ARG A 68 6.79 -5.37 -13.82
CA ARG A 68 7.56 -5.19 -12.58
C ARG A 68 6.94 -5.99 -11.44
N LYS A 69 7.72 -6.16 -10.38
CA LYS A 69 7.32 -6.88 -9.17
C LYS A 69 6.17 -6.14 -8.45
N GLY A 70 5.17 -6.90 -8.02
CA GLY A 70 4.01 -6.38 -7.30
C GLY A 70 4.25 -6.25 -5.80
N TRP A 71 3.41 -5.46 -5.13
CA TRP A 71 3.48 -5.29 -3.66
C TRP A 71 3.34 -6.60 -2.90
N ALA A 72 2.52 -7.56 -3.35
CA ALA A 72 2.36 -8.84 -2.68
C ALA A 72 3.69 -9.61 -2.59
N ASP A 73 4.46 -9.65 -3.69
CA ASP A 73 5.77 -10.27 -3.67
C ASP A 73 6.80 -9.44 -2.89
N LEU A 74 6.71 -8.11 -2.93
CA LEU A 74 7.61 -7.23 -2.16
C LEU A 74 7.41 -7.40 -0.64
N PHE A 75 6.17 -7.50 -0.16
CA PHE A 75 5.89 -7.83 1.25
C PHE A 75 6.37 -9.23 1.61
N ALA A 76 6.13 -10.22 0.75
CA ALA A 76 6.60 -11.59 0.98
C ALA A 76 8.13 -11.67 1.08
N ASP A 77 8.86 -10.93 0.25
CA ASP A 77 10.32 -10.80 0.32
C ASP A 77 10.81 -10.22 1.66
N LYS A 78 10.02 -9.34 2.27
CA LYS A 78 10.32 -8.74 3.58
C LYS A 78 9.94 -9.63 4.76
N GLY A 79 9.32 -10.78 4.52
CA GLY A 79 9.01 -11.76 5.55
C GLY A 79 7.54 -11.80 5.98
N TYR A 80 6.67 -10.98 5.39
CA TYR A 80 5.24 -11.03 5.69
C TYR A 80 4.57 -12.18 4.97
N ASP A 81 3.67 -12.89 5.64
CA ASP A 81 2.66 -13.68 4.92
C ASP A 81 1.63 -12.71 4.33
N VAL A 82 1.25 -12.90 3.08
CA VAL A 82 0.38 -11.98 2.35
C VAL A 82 -0.87 -12.71 1.87
N TYR A 83 -2.04 -12.18 2.16
CA TYR A 83 -3.32 -12.65 1.67
C TYR A 83 -3.97 -11.53 0.86
N MET A 84 -4.54 -11.87 -0.28
CA MET A 84 -5.17 -10.93 -1.20
C MET A 84 -6.61 -11.40 -1.40
N VAL A 85 -7.57 -10.54 -1.04
CA VAL A 85 -8.99 -10.87 -0.96
C VAL A 85 -9.73 -10.24 -2.14
N ASN A 86 -10.30 -11.04 -3.03
CA ASN A 86 -11.27 -10.54 -4.00
C ASN A 86 -12.64 -10.33 -3.34
N ASP A 87 -13.43 -9.42 -3.90
CA ASP A 87 -14.86 -9.41 -3.61
C ASP A 87 -15.49 -10.73 -4.10
N PRO A 88 -16.24 -11.47 -3.27
CA PRO A 88 -16.90 -12.71 -3.70
C PRO A 88 -17.73 -12.57 -4.97
N ARG A 89 -18.27 -11.39 -5.26
CA ARG A 89 -19.03 -11.15 -6.49
C ARG A 89 -18.16 -11.23 -7.74
N TYR A 90 -16.85 -11.03 -7.64
CA TYR A 90 -15.94 -11.08 -8.79
C TYR A 90 -15.56 -12.50 -9.15
N ASP A 91 -15.69 -13.42 -8.19
CA ASP A 91 -15.21 -14.76 -8.33
C ASP A 91 -16.27 -15.67 -8.93
N PHE A 92 -15.84 -16.44 -9.94
CA PHE A 92 -16.61 -17.50 -10.56
C PHE A 92 -16.97 -18.63 -9.57
N ALA A 93 -16.42 -18.61 -8.34
CA ALA A 93 -16.82 -19.49 -7.22
C ALA A 93 -18.31 -19.35 -6.87
N THR A 94 -18.96 -18.23 -7.23
CA THR A 94 -20.42 -18.04 -7.16
C THR A 94 -21.21 -18.81 -8.23
N GLY A 95 -20.55 -19.69 -8.99
CA GLY A 95 -21.18 -20.54 -10.00
C GLY A 95 -21.67 -19.80 -11.25
N GLY A 96 -21.25 -18.55 -11.47
CA GLY A 96 -21.69 -17.74 -12.60
C GLY A 96 -23.16 -17.27 -12.52
N PHE A 97 -23.81 -17.39 -11.36
CA PHE A 97 -25.23 -17.04 -11.17
C PHE A 97 -25.48 -15.68 -10.51
N VAL A 98 -24.52 -14.76 -10.58
CA VAL A 98 -24.75 -13.39 -10.16
C VAL A 98 -25.48 -12.66 -11.29
N LYS A 99 -26.72 -12.20 -11.04
CA LYS A 99 -27.42 -11.33 -11.99
C LYS A 99 -26.52 -10.12 -12.31
N PRO A 100 -26.16 -9.85 -13.59
CA PRO A 100 -25.34 -8.70 -13.92
C PRO A 100 -26.10 -7.43 -13.53
N TYR A 101 -25.60 -6.71 -12.53
CA TYR A 101 -26.22 -5.47 -12.03
C TYR A 101 -25.87 -4.23 -12.86
N THR A 102 -25.11 -4.38 -13.93
CA THR A 102 -24.89 -3.30 -14.90
C THR A 102 -25.81 -3.53 -16.09
N VAL A 103 -26.94 -2.84 -16.08
CA VAL A 103 -27.66 -2.49 -17.30
C VAL A 103 -26.93 -1.26 -17.87
N PRO A 104 -26.16 -1.39 -18.97
CA PRO A 104 -25.72 -0.25 -19.78
C PRO A 104 -26.80 0.83 -19.92
N ALA A 105 -26.40 2.10 -19.98
CA ALA A 105 -27.31 3.23 -20.15
C ALA A 105 -28.19 3.14 -21.41
N ASP A 106 -27.86 2.24 -22.35
CA ASP A 106 -28.59 1.96 -23.58
C ASP A 106 -29.57 0.77 -23.48
N GLY A 107 -29.74 0.17 -22.29
CA GLY A 107 -30.68 -0.93 -22.04
C GLY A 107 -30.28 -2.29 -22.61
N LYS A 108 -29.08 -2.44 -23.19
CA LYS A 108 -28.58 -3.73 -23.70
C LYS A 108 -27.98 -4.56 -22.57
N LYS A 109 -28.08 -5.89 -22.64
CA LYS A 109 -27.31 -6.76 -21.75
C LYS A 109 -25.83 -6.54 -22.07
N ALA A 110 -25.06 -6.09 -21.09
CA ALA A 110 -23.62 -6.04 -21.27
C ALA A 110 -23.08 -7.48 -21.50
N THR A 111 -21.99 -7.58 -22.25
CA THR A 111 -21.23 -8.82 -22.48
C THR A 111 -19.84 -8.69 -21.85
N PRO A 112 -19.11 -9.79 -21.58
CA PRO A 112 -17.68 -9.70 -21.28
C PRO A 112 -16.98 -8.83 -22.34
N GLY A 113 -16.29 -7.78 -21.89
CA GLY A 113 -15.65 -6.77 -22.77
C GLY A 113 -16.47 -5.51 -23.06
N SER A 114 -17.73 -5.40 -22.62
CA SER A 114 -18.46 -4.13 -22.69
C SER A 114 -17.82 -3.06 -21.81
N GLN A 115 -17.62 -1.86 -22.36
CA GLN A 115 -17.17 -0.70 -21.59
C GLN A 115 -18.22 -0.35 -20.53
N GLN A 116 -17.82 -0.30 -19.27
CA GLN A 116 -18.70 0.05 -18.17
C GLN A 116 -18.70 1.57 -17.97
N GLY A 117 -19.85 2.17 -17.64
CA GLY A 117 -19.98 3.63 -17.53
C GLY A 117 -19.00 4.29 -16.55
N TRP A 118 -18.59 3.57 -15.49
CA TRP A 118 -17.60 4.08 -14.53
C TRP A 118 -16.19 4.23 -15.13
N GLN A 119 -15.91 3.65 -16.30
CA GLN A 119 -14.62 3.74 -17.00
C GLN A 119 -14.48 5.04 -17.81
N ASN A 120 -15.57 5.79 -18.04
CA ASN A 120 -15.54 6.96 -18.91
C ASN A 120 -14.68 8.10 -18.37
N ASP A 121 -14.47 8.16 -17.05
CA ASP A 121 -13.74 9.23 -16.37
C ASP A 121 -12.50 8.75 -15.61
N ILE A 122 -12.16 7.46 -15.63
CA ILE A 122 -11.07 6.93 -14.79
C ILE A 122 -9.72 7.53 -15.12
N TRP A 123 -9.49 7.88 -16.40
CA TRP A 123 -8.19 8.37 -16.79
C TRP A 123 -7.83 9.67 -16.08
N SER A 124 -8.75 10.63 -16.05
CA SER A 124 -8.58 11.88 -15.32
C SER A 124 -8.79 11.70 -13.83
N ARG A 125 -9.85 10.99 -13.42
CA ARG A 125 -10.17 10.77 -12.00
C ARG A 125 -9.10 9.99 -11.25
N TRP A 126 -8.35 9.13 -11.92
CA TRP A 126 -7.22 8.37 -11.34
C TRP A 126 -5.86 9.01 -11.60
N GLY A 127 -5.80 10.17 -12.26
CA GLY A 127 -4.56 10.93 -12.38
C GLY A 127 -3.59 10.37 -13.42
N PHE A 128 -4.07 9.63 -14.42
CA PHE A 128 -3.22 9.18 -15.53
C PHE A 128 -2.94 10.34 -16.50
N GLY A 129 -3.89 11.26 -16.67
CA GLY A 129 -3.76 12.42 -17.54
C GLY A 129 -5.09 13.14 -17.77
N SER A 130 -5.14 14.02 -18.77
CA SER A 130 -6.35 14.82 -19.05
C SER A 130 -7.47 14.01 -19.69
N SER A 131 -7.13 13.02 -20.52
CA SER A 131 -8.06 12.08 -21.16
C SER A 131 -7.32 10.84 -21.65
N GLN A 132 -8.05 9.76 -21.95
CA GLN A 132 -7.43 8.50 -22.38
C GLN A 132 -6.52 8.69 -23.60
N GLY A 133 -5.28 8.21 -23.49
CA GLY A 133 -4.23 8.41 -24.50
C GLY A 133 -3.45 9.72 -24.35
N ASN A 134 -3.84 10.61 -23.43
CA ASN A 134 -3.15 11.87 -23.13
C ASN A 134 -2.68 11.86 -21.66
N PRO A 135 -1.53 11.22 -21.36
CA PRO A 135 -0.99 11.20 -20.01
C PRO A 135 -0.52 12.59 -19.55
N TYR A 136 -0.46 12.80 -18.23
CA TYR A 136 0.28 13.97 -17.71
C TYR A 136 1.78 13.83 -18.04
N PRO A 137 2.51 14.94 -18.27
CA PRO A 137 3.93 14.88 -18.63
C PRO A 137 4.82 14.12 -17.63
N ASN A 138 4.46 14.16 -16.35
CA ASN A 138 5.16 13.47 -15.27
C ASN A 138 4.36 12.27 -14.71
N ALA A 139 3.35 11.76 -15.43
CA ALA A 139 2.57 10.62 -14.98
C ALA A 139 3.47 9.40 -14.70
N LEU A 140 3.27 8.77 -13.54
CA LEU A 140 4.01 7.59 -13.15
C LEU A 140 3.23 6.30 -13.40
N PHE A 141 1.96 6.34 -13.77
CA PHE A 141 1.29 5.13 -14.22
C PHE A 141 1.87 4.68 -15.59
N PRO A 142 2.19 3.39 -15.80
CA PRO A 142 2.72 2.89 -17.07
C PRO A 142 1.62 2.86 -18.14
N THR A 143 1.32 4.03 -18.73
CA THR A 143 0.17 4.22 -19.64
C THR A 143 0.26 3.41 -20.93
N ASP A 144 1.46 3.05 -21.40
CA ASP A 144 1.65 2.12 -22.51
C ASP A 144 1.08 0.71 -22.22
N SER A 145 0.97 0.34 -20.95
CA SER A 145 0.41 -0.93 -20.48
C SER A 145 -1.05 -0.81 -20.01
N PHE A 146 -1.71 0.31 -20.29
CA PHE A 146 -3.08 0.57 -19.83
C PHE A 146 -4.09 -0.48 -20.34
N GLU A 147 -3.94 -0.98 -21.56
CA GLU A 147 -4.83 -2.02 -22.07
C GLU A 147 -4.77 -3.31 -21.24
N LEU A 148 -3.57 -3.70 -20.80
CA LEU A 148 -3.41 -4.88 -19.96
C LEU A 148 -4.00 -4.65 -18.57
N PHE A 149 -3.81 -3.46 -18.00
CA PHE A 149 -4.50 -3.07 -16.77
C PHE A 149 -6.03 -3.14 -16.91
N ALA A 150 -6.59 -2.56 -17.97
CA ALA A 150 -8.03 -2.48 -18.19
C ALA A 150 -8.69 -3.85 -18.44
N ARG A 151 -7.95 -4.83 -18.98
CA ARG A 151 -8.44 -6.22 -19.14
C ARG A 151 -8.73 -6.92 -17.82
N ASN A 152 -8.19 -6.43 -16.71
CA ASN A 152 -8.37 -7.02 -15.38
C ASN A 152 -9.56 -6.45 -14.61
N TYR A 153 -10.36 -5.56 -15.21
CA TYR A 153 -11.55 -5.05 -14.56
C TYR A 153 -12.60 -6.14 -14.34
N PRO A 154 -13.06 -6.34 -13.10
CA PRO A 154 -14.17 -7.23 -12.84
C PRO A 154 -15.43 -6.66 -13.50
N TYR A 155 -16.28 -7.58 -13.92
CA TYR A 155 -17.47 -7.26 -14.68
C TYR A 155 -18.67 -6.90 -13.79
N LEU A 156 -18.64 -7.32 -12.53
CA LEU A 156 -19.68 -7.08 -11.54
C LEU A 156 -19.28 -5.93 -10.60
N GLY A 157 -20.27 -5.35 -9.93
CA GLY A 157 -20.05 -4.35 -8.87
C GLY A 157 -19.75 -5.01 -7.52
N THR A 158 -19.13 -4.26 -6.61
CA THR A 158 -18.78 -4.77 -5.27
C THR A 158 -20.00 -4.96 -4.34
N SER A 159 -19.86 -5.88 -3.37
CA SER A 159 -20.71 -6.01 -2.18
C SER A 159 -20.09 -5.24 -1.01
N ASN A 160 -20.90 -4.66 -0.13
CA ASN A 160 -20.40 -4.19 1.17
C ASN A 160 -20.26 -5.38 2.13
N GLU A 161 -21.37 -6.05 2.40
CA GLU A 161 -21.49 -7.12 3.41
C GLU A 161 -20.61 -8.33 3.07
N SER A 162 -20.84 -8.96 1.91
CA SER A 162 -20.12 -10.18 1.51
C SER A 162 -18.60 -9.99 1.43
N TYR A 163 -18.16 -8.80 1.05
CA TYR A 163 -16.74 -8.50 0.95
C TYR A 163 -16.10 -8.32 2.34
N THR A 164 -16.80 -7.62 3.25
CA THR A 164 -16.39 -7.55 4.67
C THR A 164 -16.35 -8.93 5.31
N ASP A 165 -17.32 -9.79 5.06
CA ASP A 165 -17.34 -11.18 5.58
C ASP A 165 -16.15 -11.99 5.08
N ALA A 166 -15.80 -11.87 3.80
CA ALA A 166 -14.62 -12.52 3.23
C ALA A 166 -13.32 -12.03 3.89
N ILE A 167 -13.19 -10.72 4.13
CA ILE A 167 -12.02 -10.14 4.82
C ILE A 167 -11.92 -10.70 6.24
N GLN A 168 -13.04 -10.74 6.99
CA GLN A 168 -13.09 -11.28 8.34
C GLN A 168 -12.72 -12.76 8.40
N ALA A 169 -13.21 -13.56 7.45
CA ALA A 169 -12.90 -14.98 7.38
C ALA A 169 -11.41 -15.23 7.10
N VAL A 170 -10.79 -14.38 6.27
CA VAL A 170 -9.33 -14.42 6.08
C VAL A 170 -8.61 -14.05 7.38
N ILE A 171 -9.00 -12.98 8.07
CA ILE A 171 -8.40 -12.59 9.36
C ILE A 171 -8.42 -13.78 10.33
N ASP A 172 -9.59 -14.39 10.54
CA ASP A 172 -9.76 -15.52 11.46
C ASP A 172 -8.89 -16.74 11.08
N SER A 173 -8.63 -16.93 9.79
CA SER A 173 -7.82 -18.05 9.30
C SER A 173 -6.33 -17.92 9.57
N THR A 174 -5.83 -16.69 9.65
CA THR A 174 -4.39 -16.40 9.73
C THR A 174 -3.79 -16.75 11.09
N LYS A 175 -4.61 -16.72 12.15
CA LYS A 175 -4.20 -16.93 13.55
C LYS A 175 -2.96 -16.10 13.93
N SER A 176 -2.85 -14.90 13.36
CA SER A 176 -1.70 -14.00 13.47
C SER A 176 -2.19 -12.56 13.60
N ASP A 177 -1.30 -11.64 13.95
CA ASP A 177 -1.63 -10.21 13.94
C ASP A 177 -1.72 -9.72 12.50
N VAL A 178 -2.83 -9.07 12.16
CA VAL A 178 -3.15 -8.65 10.79
C VAL A 178 -3.00 -7.15 10.60
N TRP A 179 -2.29 -6.77 9.55
CA TRP A 179 -2.37 -5.44 8.95
C TRP A 179 -3.31 -5.49 7.74
N LEU A 180 -4.31 -4.61 7.72
CA LEU A 180 -5.25 -4.49 6.61
C LEU A 180 -4.78 -3.39 5.66
N LEU A 181 -4.25 -3.78 4.49
CA LEU A 181 -3.87 -2.86 3.42
C LEU A 181 -5.05 -2.72 2.44
N ALA A 182 -5.70 -1.56 2.44
CA ALA A 182 -6.91 -1.34 1.66
C ALA A 182 -6.80 -0.14 0.73
N HIS A 183 -7.30 -0.30 -0.49
CA HIS A 183 -7.29 0.73 -1.52
C HIS A 183 -8.68 1.27 -1.81
N SER A 184 -8.81 2.59 -1.95
CA SER A 184 -10.02 3.23 -2.46
C SER A 184 -11.29 2.79 -1.71
N ALA A 185 -12.34 2.32 -2.40
CA ALA A 185 -13.57 1.84 -1.77
C ALA A 185 -13.40 0.56 -0.92
N GLY A 186 -12.29 -0.16 -1.06
CA GLY A 186 -11.95 -1.30 -0.21
C GLY A 186 -11.72 -0.88 1.25
N SER A 187 -11.31 0.39 1.47
CA SER A 187 -11.05 0.93 2.80
C SER A 187 -12.25 0.84 3.72
N SER A 188 -13.47 1.19 3.28
CA SER A 188 -14.64 1.13 4.16
C SER A 188 -14.99 -0.30 4.62
N ARG A 189 -14.70 -1.31 3.78
CA ARG A 189 -14.89 -2.73 4.13
C ARG A 189 -13.84 -3.19 5.12
N ALA A 190 -12.58 -2.82 4.87
CA ALA A 190 -11.48 -3.09 5.79
C ALA A 190 -11.68 -2.42 7.17
N VAL A 191 -12.20 -1.20 7.21
CA VAL A 191 -12.54 -0.50 8.46
C VAL A 191 -13.64 -1.24 9.22
N THR A 192 -14.68 -1.68 8.53
CA THR A 192 -15.77 -2.46 9.16
C THR A 192 -15.23 -3.79 9.72
N ALA A 193 -14.40 -4.51 8.94
CA ALA A 193 -13.75 -5.73 9.39
C ALA A 193 -12.83 -5.48 10.60
N ALA A 194 -12.06 -4.39 10.59
CA ALA A 194 -11.18 -4.01 11.70
C ALA A 194 -11.95 -3.77 13.00
N ARG A 195 -13.11 -3.10 12.93
CA ARG A 195 -13.98 -2.90 14.11
C ARG A 195 -14.46 -4.23 14.69
N GLN A 196 -14.84 -5.17 13.83
CA GLN A 196 -15.39 -6.47 14.23
C GLN A 196 -14.31 -7.47 14.67
N LYS A 197 -13.07 -7.29 14.22
CA LYS A 197 -11.92 -8.19 14.46
C LYS A 197 -10.77 -7.50 15.18
N LYS A 198 -11.07 -6.49 15.98
CA LYS A 198 -10.10 -5.61 16.65
C LYS A 198 -8.94 -6.36 17.32
N ASP A 199 -9.23 -7.43 18.03
CA ASP A 199 -8.23 -8.19 18.81
C ASP A 199 -7.21 -8.94 17.93
N GLN A 200 -7.50 -9.12 16.63
CA GLN A 200 -6.60 -9.76 15.66
C GLN A 200 -5.94 -8.76 14.71
N VAL A 201 -6.40 -7.50 14.69
CA VAL A 201 -5.92 -6.48 13.77
C VAL A 201 -4.95 -5.56 14.49
N LYS A 202 -3.77 -5.32 13.91
CA LYS A 202 -2.79 -4.32 14.39
C LYS A 202 -3.12 -2.91 13.91
N GLY A 203 -3.61 -2.81 12.67
CA GLY A 203 -3.90 -1.51 12.08
C GLY A 203 -4.25 -1.56 10.61
N LEU A 204 -4.46 -0.36 10.06
CA LEU A 204 -4.93 -0.11 8.71
C LEU A 204 -3.85 0.63 7.89
N ILE A 205 -3.58 0.15 6.68
CA ILE A 205 -2.80 0.87 5.67
C ILE A 205 -3.78 1.27 4.56
N LEU A 206 -4.08 2.55 4.45
CA LEU A 206 -5.14 3.09 3.62
C LEU A 206 -4.55 3.87 2.43
N ILE A 207 -4.67 3.31 1.24
CA ILE A 207 -4.17 3.90 -0.01
C ILE A 207 -5.31 4.63 -0.71
N GLU A 208 -5.24 5.96 -0.75
CA GLU A 208 -6.28 6.87 -1.24
C GLU A 208 -7.72 6.42 -0.87
N PRO A 209 -8.04 6.28 0.43
CA PRO A 209 -9.28 5.66 0.89
C PRO A 209 -10.52 6.43 0.43
N ALA A 210 -11.53 5.67 0.00
CA ALA A 210 -12.89 6.16 -0.14
C ALA A 210 -13.69 5.70 1.09
N GLY A 211 -13.77 6.60 2.08
CA GLY A 211 -14.31 6.31 3.41
C GLY A 211 -13.20 5.94 4.40
N PRO A 212 -12.28 6.87 4.72
CA PRO A 212 -11.41 6.70 5.88
C PRO A 212 -12.26 6.65 7.17
N PRO A 213 -11.73 6.11 8.28
CA PRO A 213 -12.44 6.08 9.56
C PRO A 213 -12.92 7.47 10.02
N ASP A 214 -14.08 7.51 10.66
CA ASP A 214 -14.60 8.72 11.28
C ASP A 214 -14.88 8.54 12.78
N THR A 215 -15.46 9.56 13.42
CA THR A 215 -15.75 9.53 14.86
C THR A 215 -16.67 8.37 15.27
N GLY A 216 -17.54 7.90 14.39
CA GLY A 216 -18.46 6.79 14.63
C GLY A 216 -17.81 5.40 14.60
N ASP A 217 -16.54 5.31 14.20
CA ASP A 217 -15.76 4.07 14.25
C ASP A 217 -15.02 3.85 15.58
N PHE A 218 -15.06 4.83 16.48
CA PHE A 218 -14.49 4.74 17.82
C PHE A 218 -15.60 4.50 18.86
N PRO A 219 -15.38 3.68 19.91
CA PRO A 219 -14.10 3.16 20.40
C PRO A 219 -13.63 1.84 19.77
N ASP A 220 -14.35 1.32 18.78
CA ASP A 220 -14.07 0.01 18.18
C ASP A 220 -12.68 -0.06 17.53
N LEU A 221 -12.10 1.08 17.11
CA LEU A 221 -10.73 1.16 16.59
C LEU A 221 -9.66 1.59 17.63
N ASN A 222 -9.99 1.75 18.91
CA ASN A 222 -9.01 2.21 19.91
C ASN A 222 -7.79 1.29 20.01
N GLY A 223 -6.58 1.87 20.09
CA GLY A 223 -5.32 1.13 20.18
C GLY A 223 -4.80 0.54 18.86
N LEU A 224 -5.59 0.60 17.77
CA LEU A 224 -5.11 0.23 16.45
C LEU A 224 -4.20 1.31 15.85
N HIS A 225 -3.41 0.94 14.85
CA HIS A 225 -2.52 1.85 14.11
C HIS A 225 -3.10 2.22 12.74
N MET A 226 -2.67 3.36 12.17
CA MET A 226 -3.13 3.76 10.83
C MET A 226 -2.03 4.46 10.01
N LEU A 227 -1.86 4.04 8.76
CA LEU A 227 -1.10 4.79 7.75
C LEU A 227 -2.03 5.18 6.60
N GLY A 228 -2.16 6.47 6.32
CA GLY A 228 -2.79 6.98 5.10
C GLY A 228 -1.75 7.30 4.03
N MET A 229 -2.08 7.09 2.75
CA MET A 229 -1.17 7.39 1.65
C MET A 229 -1.90 7.97 0.43
N TYR A 230 -1.38 9.08 -0.10
CA TYR A 230 -1.93 9.82 -1.23
C TYR A 230 -0.88 10.06 -2.32
N GLY A 231 -1.31 9.90 -3.58
CA GLY A 231 -0.53 10.24 -4.76
C GLY A 231 -0.64 11.73 -5.10
N ASP A 232 -0.51 12.05 -6.39
CA ASP A 232 -0.52 13.42 -6.89
C ASP A 232 -1.90 13.80 -7.48
N TYR A 233 -2.03 15.08 -7.87
CA TYR A 233 -3.21 15.64 -8.53
C TYR A 233 -4.48 15.59 -7.69
N ILE A 234 -4.37 15.52 -6.36
CA ILE A 234 -5.50 15.35 -5.43
C ILE A 234 -6.58 16.41 -5.63
N THR A 235 -6.20 17.68 -5.75
CA THR A 235 -7.15 18.79 -5.97
C THR A 235 -7.81 18.70 -7.34
N SER A 236 -7.03 18.51 -8.42
CA SER A 236 -7.57 18.39 -9.79
C SER A 236 -8.43 17.14 -9.98
N ARG A 237 -8.22 16.10 -9.17
CA ARG A 237 -9.02 14.86 -9.16
C ARG A 237 -10.22 14.94 -8.21
N ASN A 238 -10.47 16.10 -7.60
CA ASN A 238 -11.55 16.32 -6.63
C ASN A 238 -11.48 15.35 -5.43
N GLN A 239 -10.28 15.09 -4.91
CA GLN A 239 -10.02 14.17 -3.79
C GLN A 239 -9.57 14.89 -2.50
N THR A 240 -9.51 16.24 -2.50
CA THR A 240 -9.06 17.04 -1.34
C THR A 240 -9.85 16.73 -0.07
N SER A 241 -11.18 16.63 -0.16
CA SER A 241 -12.03 16.34 1.01
C SER A 241 -11.73 14.97 1.62
N ARG A 242 -11.38 13.97 0.79
CA ARG A 242 -11.01 12.63 1.27
C ARG A 242 -9.64 12.63 1.94
N LYS A 243 -8.67 13.38 1.39
CA LYS A 243 -7.36 13.56 2.03
C LYS A 243 -7.51 14.20 3.41
N LEU A 244 -8.24 15.31 3.50
CA LEU A 244 -8.51 15.99 4.78
C LEU A 244 -9.25 15.09 5.77
N ALA A 245 -10.21 14.28 5.31
CA ALA A 245 -10.89 13.30 6.16
C ALA A 245 -9.93 12.23 6.70
N THR A 246 -8.96 11.78 5.90
CA THR A 246 -7.95 10.80 6.32
C THR A 246 -6.97 11.40 7.33
N GLU A 247 -6.58 12.67 7.15
CA GLU A 247 -5.77 13.41 8.14
C GLU A 247 -6.53 13.58 9.46
N ALA A 248 -7.82 13.91 9.41
CA ALA A 248 -8.67 13.97 10.59
C ALA A 248 -8.80 12.59 11.27
N ALA A 249 -8.92 11.50 10.50
CA ALA A 249 -8.94 10.14 11.01
C ALA A 249 -7.65 9.81 11.78
N ALA A 250 -6.47 10.15 11.24
CA ALA A 250 -5.20 9.92 11.91
C ALA A 250 -5.14 10.58 13.30
N VAL A 251 -5.70 11.79 13.45
CA VAL A 251 -5.83 12.45 14.77
C VAL A 251 -6.72 11.65 15.73
N LEU A 252 -7.77 11.00 15.24
CA LEU A 252 -8.63 10.14 16.06
C LEU A 252 -7.87 8.89 16.55
N PHE A 253 -7.12 8.21 15.67
CA PHE A 253 -6.28 7.08 16.06
C PHE A 253 -5.25 7.46 17.12
N GLN A 254 -4.58 8.61 16.93
CA GLN A 254 -3.61 9.13 17.90
C GLN A 254 -4.24 9.38 19.28
N LYS A 255 -5.42 10.03 19.32
CA LYS A 255 -6.18 10.23 20.56
C LYS A 255 -6.65 8.93 21.19
N ALA A 256 -6.88 7.90 20.38
CA ALA A 256 -7.33 6.59 20.79
C ALA A 256 -6.19 5.63 21.18
N GLY A 257 -4.95 6.14 21.29
CA GLY A 257 -3.77 5.40 21.75
C GLY A 257 -2.98 4.70 20.65
N GLY A 258 -3.32 4.92 19.38
CA GLY A 258 -2.61 4.40 18.21
C GLY A 258 -1.48 5.31 17.73
N VAL A 259 -0.54 4.73 16.99
CA VAL A 259 0.36 5.47 16.09
C VAL A 259 -0.34 5.64 14.74
N ALA A 260 -0.44 6.88 14.26
CA ALA A 260 -1.00 7.15 12.95
C ALA A 260 -0.33 8.29 12.21
N ASP A 261 -0.18 8.12 10.88
CA ASP A 261 0.44 9.07 9.96
C ASP A 261 -0.34 9.12 8.63
N VAL A 262 -0.26 10.25 7.92
CA VAL A 262 -0.74 10.38 6.53
C VAL A 262 0.39 10.94 5.69
N VAL A 263 0.73 10.24 4.61
CA VAL A 263 1.77 10.62 3.68
C VAL A 263 1.15 11.06 2.36
N SER A 264 1.43 12.30 1.99
CA SER A 264 1.19 12.87 0.67
C SER A 264 2.50 12.84 -0.12
N LEU A 265 2.58 12.02 -1.17
CA LEU A 265 3.84 11.88 -1.92
C LEU A 265 4.38 13.22 -2.48
N PRO A 266 3.55 14.13 -3.01
CA PRO A 266 4.03 15.43 -3.45
C PRO A 266 4.47 16.35 -2.31
N GLU A 267 3.72 16.40 -1.21
CA GLU A 267 3.96 17.37 -0.13
C GLU A 267 5.09 16.92 0.80
N ASP A 268 5.10 15.63 1.18
CA ASP A 268 6.03 15.09 2.19
C ASP A 268 7.29 14.48 1.57
N SER A 269 7.21 13.99 0.33
CA SER A 269 8.33 13.31 -0.34
C SER A 269 8.86 14.02 -1.59
N LEU A 270 8.23 15.12 -2.03
CA LEU A 270 8.51 15.78 -3.32
C LEU A 270 8.48 14.82 -4.52
N VAL A 271 7.67 13.78 -4.42
CA VAL A 271 7.46 12.81 -5.50
C VAL A 271 6.15 13.16 -6.18
N PHE A 272 6.26 13.56 -7.44
CA PHE A 272 5.15 14.02 -8.26
C PHE A 272 4.79 12.99 -9.32
N GLY A 273 3.54 13.01 -9.78
CA GLY A 273 3.08 12.19 -10.89
C GLY A 273 2.44 10.86 -10.51
N ASN A 274 2.41 10.49 -9.23
CA ASN A 274 1.74 9.28 -8.76
C ASN A 274 0.23 9.35 -9.05
N SER A 275 -0.31 8.25 -9.54
CA SER A 275 -1.72 8.07 -9.87
C SER A 275 -2.51 7.59 -8.65
N HIS A 276 -3.80 7.25 -8.84
CA HIS A 276 -4.60 6.50 -7.85
C HIS A 276 -4.09 5.07 -7.62
N ILE A 277 -3.33 4.55 -8.59
CA ILE A 277 -2.87 3.16 -8.63
C ILE A 277 -1.39 3.13 -8.23
N LEU A 278 -1.10 3.66 -7.04
CA LEU A 278 0.26 3.85 -6.50
C LEU A 278 1.08 2.56 -6.52
N MET A 279 0.41 1.42 -6.32
CA MET A 279 1.01 0.10 -6.31
C MET A 279 1.41 -0.44 -7.69
N GLN A 280 0.95 0.19 -8.78
CA GLN A 280 1.37 -0.16 -10.15
C GLN A 280 2.10 0.98 -10.87
N ASP A 281 2.18 2.18 -10.28
CA ASP A 281 3.03 3.26 -10.80
C ASP A 281 4.50 2.81 -10.95
N LEU A 282 5.25 3.47 -11.82
CA LEU A 282 6.64 3.18 -12.16
C LEU A 282 7.57 3.22 -10.93
N ASN A 283 7.22 4.03 -9.92
CA ASN A 283 7.90 4.12 -8.64
C ASN A 283 7.21 3.30 -7.53
N SER A 284 6.36 2.32 -7.84
CA SER A 284 5.59 1.58 -6.83
C SER A 284 6.44 0.93 -5.74
N GLU A 285 7.68 0.52 -6.04
CA GLU A 285 8.63 0.00 -5.05
C GLU A 285 9.08 1.10 -4.06
N TYR A 286 9.25 2.35 -4.52
CA TYR A 286 9.54 3.48 -3.64
C TYR A 286 8.39 3.71 -2.65
N VAL A 287 7.16 3.70 -3.15
CA VAL A 287 5.95 3.85 -2.32
C VAL A 287 5.82 2.70 -1.32
N PHE A 288 6.06 1.46 -1.77
CA PHE A 288 6.11 0.29 -0.90
C PHE A 288 7.14 0.45 0.23
N ASN A 289 8.33 0.96 -0.06
CA ASN A 289 9.37 1.14 0.95
C ASN A 289 8.97 2.13 2.06
N ILE A 290 8.16 3.15 1.75
CA ILE A 290 7.59 4.05 2.77
C ILE A 290 6.67 3.27 3.71
N ILE A 291 5.76 2.45 3.15
CA ILE A 291 4.81 1.65 3.93
C ILE A 291 5.56 0.63 4.81
N GLU A 292 6.49 -0.11 4.22
CA GLU A 292 7.23 -1.13 4.95
C GLU A 292 8.11 -0.53 6.04
N HIS A 293 8.71 0.64 5.80
CA HIS A 293 9.44 1.37 6.83
C HIS A 293 8.54 1.76 8.00
N TRP A 294 7.34 2.30 7.70
CA TRP A 294 6.38 2.63 8.73
C TRP A 294 5.94 1.39 9.53
N LEU A 295 5.78 0.23 8.89
CA LEU A 295 5.43 -1.01 9.59
C LEU A 295 6.54 -1.51 10.54
N ARG A 296 7.81 -1.36 10.16
CA ARG A 296 8.96 -1.83 10.96
C ARG A 296 9.02 -1.23 12.37
N GLN A 297 8.41 -0.08 12.61
CA GLN A 297 8.39 0.53 13.94
C GLN A 297 7.59 -0.30 14.96
N PHE A 298 6.70 -1.20 14.49
CA PHE A 298 5.88 -2.07 15.33
C PHE A 298 6.46 -3.48 15.49
N SER A 299 7.42 -3.85 14.65
CA SER A 299 8.10 -5.13 14.73
C SER A 299 9.12 -5.09 15.88
N ILE A 300 8.68 -5.48 17.09
CA ILE A 300 9.58 -5.64 18.24
C ILE A 300 10.65 -6.68 17.88
N SER A 301 11.90 -6.29 18.12
CA SER A 301 13.11 -7.09 18.04
C SER A 301 12.92 -8.52 18.58
N THR A 302 12.74 -9.48 17.66
CA THR A 302 13.09 -10.87 17.97
C THR A 302 14.59 -11.00 17.73
N GLY A 303 15.34 -11.10 18.82
CA GLY A 303 16.77 -11.33 18.79
C GLY A 303 17.09 -12.60 18.04
N LEU A 304 17.53 -12.47 16.78
CA LEU A 304 18.24 -13.46 15.96
C LEU A 304 18.58 -12.85 14.57
N VAL A 305 19.24 -11.68 14.52
CA VAL A 305 20.05 -11.28 13.35
C VAL A 305 21.45 -10.83 13.78
N GLU A 306 21.96 -11.40 14.87
CA GLU A 306 23.39 -11.66 14.96
C GLU A 306 23.67 -13.02 14.32
N LYS A 307 23.68 -13.08 12.99
CA LYS A 307 24.56 -13.95 12.21
C LYS A 307 24.32 -13.79 10.70
N LYS A 308 25.40 -13.39 10.03
CA LYS A 308 25.66 -13.36 8.59
C LYS A 308 25.20 -12.11 7.83
N LEU A 309 26.03 -11.06 7.90
CA LEU A 309 26.24 -10.16 6.77
C LEU A 309 27.74 -9.92 6.55
N ASP A 310 28.36 -10.80 5.76
CA ASP A 310 29.59 -10.51 5.00
C ASP A 310 29.25 -9.82 3.66
N LYS A 311 28.26 -8.92 3.65
CA LYS A 311 27.84 -8.23 2.41
C LYS A 311 27.72 -6.73 2.66
N LYS A 312 28.34 -5.99 1.73
CA LYS A 312 28.24 -4.54 1.48
C LYS A 312 26.96 -3.94 2.07
N ILE A 313 27.09 -2.98 2.99
CA ILE A 313 25.94 -2.29 3.56
C ILE A 313 25.25 -1.49 2.44
N ILE A 314 23.96 -1.75 2.26
CA ILE A 314 23.09 -1.02 1.34
C ILE A 314 22.06 -0.26 2.19
N PHE A 315 21.89 1.02 1.90
CA PHE A 315 20.88 1.88 2.49
C PHE A 315 20.58 3.08 1.57
N ASN A 316 19.41 3.68 1.73
CA ASN A 316 18.93 4.88 1.08
C ASN A 316 18.64 5.98 2.10
N LEU A 317 18.65 7.22 1.61
CA LEU A 317 18.37 8.42 2.37
C LEU A 317 17.11 9.06 1.81
N TYR A 318 16.09 9.28 2.66
CA TYR A 318 14.80 9.82 2.24
C TYR A 318 14.19 10.73 3.32
N PRO A 319 13.40 11.74 2.97
CA PRO A 319 13.24 12.25 1.61
C PRO A 319 14.57 12.80 1.09
N ASN A 320 14.72 12.92 -0.22
CA ASN A 320 15.88 13.57 -0.84
C ASN A 320 15.43 14.11 -2.21
N PRO A 321 15.15 15.42 -2.34
CA PRO A 321 15.52 16.51 -1.43
C PRO A 321 14.79 16.49 -0.07
N ALA A 322 15.43 17.01 0.97
CA ALA A 322 14.89 17.06 2.34
C ALA A 322 14.95 18.47 2.94
N ASP A 323 14.10 18.72 3.92
CA ASP A 323 14.18 19.91 4.77
C ASP A 323 15.31 19.74 5.80
N ASP A 324 15.00 19.67 7.09
CA ASP A 324 16.02 19.50 8.14
C ASP A 324 16.23 18.05 8.58
N VAL A 325 15.41 17.09 8.13
CA VAL A 325 15.51 15.70 8.57
C VAL A 325 15.55 14.76 7.39
N VAL A 326 16.52 13.84 7.40
CA VAL A 326 16.63 12.73 6.47
C VAL A 326 16.65 11.43 7.23
N TRP A 327 15.96 10.43 6.71
CA TRP A 327 15.83 9.11 7.27
C TRP A 327 16.70 8.11 6.51
N ILE A 328 17.19 7.11 7.23
CA ILE A 328 17.98 6.00 6.70
C ILE A 328 17.11 4.75 6.70
N ASP A 329 16.94 4.07 5.56
CA ASP A 329 16.11 2.87 5.44
C ASP A 329 16.76 1.58 6.00
N ASN A 330 17.81 1.73 6.81
CA ASN A 330 18.58 0.64 7.38
C ASN A 330 18.87 0.89 8.87
N THR A 331 18.13 0.20 9.73
CA THR A 331 18.23 0.27 11.20
C THR A 331 19.62 -0.09 11.74
N SER A 332 20.40 -0.88 11.00
CA SER A 332 21.76 -1.26 11.39
C SER A 332 22.74 -0.09 11.38
N MET A 333 22.30 1.07 10.86
CA MET A 333 23.07 2.31 10.82
C MET A 333 22.93 3.14 12.11
N ASN A 334 22.01 2.80 13.02
CA ASN A 334 21.86 3.51 14.30
C ASN A 334 23.14 3.45 15.13
N GLY A 335 23.50 4.57 15.74
CA GLY A 335 24.74 4.72 16.49
C GLY A 335 25.99 4.87 15.62
N LEU A 336 25.86 4.90 14.29
CA LEU A 336 26.97 5.17 13.40
C LEU A 336 27.25 6.68 13.31
N GLU A 337 28.52 7.05 13.29
CA GLU A 337 28.95 8.42 13.00
C GLU A 337 28.69 8.78 11.54
N TYR A 338 28.16 9.98 11.35
CA TYR A 338 28.07 10.61 10.05
C TYR A 338 28.64 12.03 10.09
N GLU A 339 29.26 12.41 8.98
CA GLU A 339 29.74 13.77 8.72
C GLU A 339 28.90 14.33 7.55
N ILE A 340 28.33 15.51 7.72
CA ILE A 340 27.76 16.30 6.62
C ILE A 340 28.84 17.22 6.10
N CYS A 341 29.15 17.12 4.81
CA CYS A 341 30.18 17.88 4.15
C CYS A 341 29.59 18.68 2.98
N THR A 342 30.23 19.79 2.64
CA THR A 342 30.08 20.42 1.32
C THR A 342 30.72 19.54 0.23
N THR A 343 30.43 19.84 -1.04
CA THR A 343 30.94 19.09 -2.20
C THR A 343 32.45 19.17 -2.39
N ASP A 344 33.10 20.21 -1.85
CA ASP A 344 34.56 20.37 -1.79
C ASP A 344 35.19 19.70 -0.54
N GLY A 345 34.40 19.02 0.28
CA GLY A 345 34.87 18.18 1.39
C GLY A 345 35.02 18.89 2.73
N ARG A 346 34.58 20.15 2.87
CA ARG A 346 34.55 20.83 4.18
C ARG A 346 33.44 20.25 5.05
N ILE A 347 33.80 19.79 6.24
CA ILE A 347 32.85 19.28 7.24
C ILE A 347 32.02 20.44 7.79
N LEU A 348 30.71 20.28 7.78
CA LEU A 348 29.72 21.26 8.26
C LEU A 348 29.12 20.86 9.60
N LYS A 349 28.88 19.55 9.79
CA LYS A 349 28.24 18.98 10.98
C LYS A 349 28.66 17.54 11.13
N GLU A 350 28.83 17.11 12.37
CA GLU A 350 29.12 15.72 12.74
C GLU A 350 28.10 15.29 13.78
N SER A 351 27.58 14.08 13.67
CA SER A 351 26.65 13.52 14.64
C SER A 351 26.58 12.00 14.51
N LEU A 352 25.75 11.39 15.36
CA LEU A 352 25.39 9.99 15.29
C LEU A 352 24.01 9.85 14.64
N VAL A 353 23.82 8.77 13.89
CA VAL A 353 22.50 8.36 13.44
C VAL A 353 21.70 7.94 14.68
N LEU A 354 20.66 8.70 15.01
CA LEU A 354 19.77 8.40 16.13
C LEU A 354 18.36 8.17 15.60
N ASN A 355 17.75 7.04 15.96
CA ASN A 355 16.41 6.66 15.49
C ASN A 355 16.25 6.74 13.97
N GLN A 356 17.28 6.31 13.23
CA GLN A 356 17.40 6.34 11.78
C GLN A 356 17.39 7.75 11.17
N LYS A 357 17.61 8.80 11.96
CA LYS A 357 17.59 10.19 11.51
C LYS A 357 18.99 10.74 11.31
N ILE A 358 19.08 11.59 10.31
CA ILE A 358 20.17 12.52 10.02
C ILE A 358 19.56 13.91 10.10
N ASP A 359 20.10 14.70 11.03
CA ASP A 359 19.66 16.05 11.26
C ASP A 359 20.51 17.03 10.42
N LEU A 360 19.90 17.59 9.38
CA LEU A 360 20.46 18.62 8.52
C LEU A 360 20.25 20.04 9.06
N SER A 361 19.59 20.23 10.22
CA SER A 361 19.41 21.57 10.80
C SER A 361 20.74 22.30 10.96
N GLY A 362 20.73 23.59 10.65
CA GLY A 362 21.93 24.45 10.67
C GLY A 362 22.89 24.28 9.48
N THR A 363 22.67 23.32 8.59
CA THR A 363 23.46 23.18 7.34
C THR A 363 22.90 24.07 6.22
N PRO A 364 23.73 24.52 5.26
CA PRO A 364 23.28 25.34 4.14
C PRO A 364 22.41 24.54 3.18
N ASN A 365 21.53 25.25 2.48
CA ASN A 365 20.69 24.68 1.44
C ASN A 365 21.51 24.31 0.21
N GLY A 366 21.04 23.33 -0.57
CA GLY A 366 21.70 22.84 -1.77
C GLY A 366 22.31 21.44 -1.60
N LEU A 367 23.23 21.09 -2.50
CA LEU A 367 23.85 19.77 -2.53
C LEU A 367 24.87 19.61 -1.39
N LEU A 368 24.63 18.61 -0.56
CA LEU A 368 25.48 18.16 0.54
C LEU A 368 25.92 16.72 0.32
N LEU A 369 27.06 16.36 0.89
CA LEU A 369 27.52 14.99 1.00
C LEU A 369 27.35 14.53 2.44
N VAL A 370 26.85 13.31 2.64
CA VAL A 370 26.85 12.67 3.95
C VAL A 370 27.74 11.46 3.90
N LYS A 371 28.77 11.50 4.72
CA LYS A 371 29.82 10.50 4.82
C LYS A 371 29.59 9.69 6.07
N PHE A 372 29.58 8.37 5.92
CA PHE A 372 29.47 7.41 7.01
C PHE A 372 30.76 6.62 7.09
N LYS A 373 31.26 6.43 8.30
CA LYS A 373 32.43 5.59 8.56
C LYS A 373 31.95 4.30 9.21
N TYR A 374 31.98 3.19 8.47
CA TYR A 374 31.59 1.88 8.99
C TYR A 374 32.74 0.89 8.84
N ARG A 375 33.34 0.48 9.97
CA ARG A 375 34.55 -0.36 10.00
C ARG A 375 35.64 0.27 9.13
N GLU A 376 36.16 -0.44 8.13
CA GLU A 376 37.18 0.05 7.19
C GLU A 376 36.61 0.69 5.91
N GLN A 377 35.28 0.83 5.81
CA GLN A 377 34.62 1.39 4.63
C GLN A 377 34.12 2.82 4.88
N ILE A 378 34.32 3.67 3.87
CA ILE A 378 33.72 5.00 3.79
C ILE A 378 32.57 4.92 2.79
N ILE A 379 31.37 5.27 3.23
CA ILE A 379 30.19 5.33 2.37
C ILE A 379 29.77 6.79 2.26
N MET A 380 29.64 7.30 1.03
CA MET A 380 29.18 8.66 0.78
C MET A 380 27.85 8.66 0.05
N LYS A 381 26.92 9.50 0.50
CA LYS A 381 25.61 9.71 -0.11
C LYS A 381 25.42 11.19 -0.41
N LYS A 382 24.70 11.49 -1.48
CA LYS A 382 24.33 12.87 -1.85
C LYS A 382 22.96 13.19 -1.25
N ILE A 383 22.82 14.37 -0.67
CA ILE A 383 21.54 14.89 -0.19
C ILE A 383 21.36 16.31 -0.72
N ILE A 384 20.15 16.66 -1.13
CA ILE A 384 19.79 18.04 -1.47
C ILE A 384 18.97 18.60 -0.30
N LYS A 385 19.52 19.58 0.42
CA LYS A 385 18.77 20.33 1.43
C LYS A 385 17.95 21.43 0.75
N LYS A 386 16.63 21.42 0.95
CA LYS A 386 15.73 22.43 0.39
C LYS A 386 16.02 23.79 1.00
N GLY A 387 15.93 24.84 0.18
CA GLY A 387 15.85 26.19 0.71
C GLY A 387 14.44 26.54 1.11
N ILE A 388 14.28 27.39 2.12
CA ILE A 388 13.01 28.06 2.39
C ILE A 388 12.63 28.78 1.09
N GLY A 389 11.61 28.28 0.40
CA GLY A 389 11.11 28.88 -0.84
C GLY A 389 10.75 30.33 -0.58
N ARG A 390 11.25 31.23 -1.44
CA ARG A 390 10.63 32.54 -1.66
C ARG A 390 9.50 32.39 -2.66
#